data_AF-M7YWU0-F1
#
_entry.id   AF-M7YWU0-F1
#
_cell.length_a   1.000
_cell.length_b   1.000
_cell.length_c   1.000
_cell.angle_alpha   90.00
_cell.angle_beta   90.00
_cell.angle_gamma   90.00
#
_symmetry.space_group_name_H-M   'P 1'
#
loop_
_entity.id
_entity.type
_entity.pdbx_description
1 polymer ?
#
loop_
_entity_poly.entity_id
_entity_poly.type
_entity_poly.pdbx_seq_one_letter_code
_entity_poly.pdbx_strand_id
1 'polypeptide(L)'
;MSMRVERASLEQVQKRFEALKKRKDPASFSEQDLDERIWKQQQEEEEKKRQRREKKKEKKKEQAGQNEPEDIDPDVAAMMGFGGFGTSSKK
;
A
#
# COMPACT_ATOMS: atom_id res chain seq x y z
N MET A 1 -2.95 -22.27 -45.27
CA MET A 1 -3.27 -22.70 -43.88
C MET A 1 -4.55 -23.53 -43.91
N SER A 2 -4.47 -24.86 -43.79
CA SER A 2 -5.66 -25.72 -43.69
C SER A 2 -6.00 -25.96 -42.21
N MET A 3 -7.17 -25.49 -41.76
CA MET A 3 -7.64 -25.53 -40.37
C MET A 3 -8.26 -26.88 -39.95
N ARG A 4 -7.76 -28.02 -40.45
CA ARG A 4 -8.32 -29.33 -40.08
C ARG A 4 -7.60 -29.87 -38.85
N VAL A 5 -8.35 -30.03 -37.76
CA VAL A 5 -7.87 -30.62 -36.49
C VAL A 5 -8.37 -32.06 -36.39
N GLU A 6 -7.47 -32.99 -36.08
CA GLU A 6 -7.81 -34.40 -35.88
C GLU A 6 -8.57 -34.63 -34.57
N ARG A 7 -9.49 -35.60 -34.56
CA ARG A 7 -10.22 -35.98 -33.34
C ARG A 7 -9.32 -36.81 -32.44
N ALA A 8 -9.36 -36.53 -31.15
CA ALA A 8 -8.54 -37.23 -30.17
C ALA A 8 -8.96 -38.70 -30.04
N SER A 9 -7.97 -39.59 -29.90
CA SER A 9 -8.21 -41.00 -29.59
C SER A 9 -8.55 -41.20 -28.10
N LEU A 10 -9.15 -42.35 -27.78
CA LEU A 10 -9.55 -42.68 -26.42
C LEU A 10 -8.36 -42.68 -25.44
N GLU A 11 -7.22 -43.23 -25.86
CA GLU A 11 -5.98 -43.19 -25.06
C GLU A 11 -5.44 -41.77 -24.86
N GLN A 12 -5.54 -40.89 -25.86
CA GLN A 12 -5.12 -39.51 -25.74
C GLN A 12 -5.98 -38.76 -24.71
N VAL A 13 -7.29 -39.04 -24.69
CA VAL A 13 -8.22 -38.48 -23.70
C VAL A 13 -7.87 -39.00 -22.30
N GLN A 14 -7.65 -40.31 -22.13
CA GLN A 14 -7.26 -40.90 -20.85
C GLN A 14 -5.95 -40.30 -20.31
N LYS A 15 -4.90 -40.23 -21.14
CA LYS A 15 -3.61 -39.62 -20.75
C LYS A 15 -3.77 -38.15 -20.34
N ARG A 16 -4.62 -37.39 -21.03
CA ARG A 16 -4.95 -36.00 -20.67
C ARG A 16 -5.69 -35.93 -19.34
N PHE A 17 -6.68 -36.79 -19.11
CA PHE A 17 -7.40 -36.84 -17.84
C PHE A 17 -6.49 -37.21 -16.67
N GLU A 18 -5.59 -38.17 -16.83
CA GLU A 18 -4.60 -38.50 -15.81
C GLU A 18 -3.64 -37.34 -15.54
N ALA A 19 -3.15 -36.68 -16.58
CA ALA A 19 -2.30 -35.50 -16.45
C ALA A 19 -3.02 -34.35 -15.74
N LEU A 20 -4.31 -34.11 -16.05
CA LEU A 20 -5.12 -33.08 -15.41
C LEU A 20 -5.44 -33.41 -13.95
N LYS A 21 -5.73 -34.67 -13.61
CA LYS A 21 -5.94 -35.10 -12.22
C LYS A 21 -4.66 -34.99 -11.38
N LYS A 22 -3.50 -35.26 -11.97
CA LYS A 22 -2.17 -35.14 -11.33
C LYS A 22 -1.72 -33.69 -11.22
N ARG A 23 -2.08 -32.84 -12.19
CA ARG A 23 -2.05 -31.38 -12.08
C ARG A 23 -3.18 -30.89 -11.18
N LYS A 24 -3.25 -31.43 -9.97
CA LYS A 24 -3.91 -30.75 -8.86
C LYS A 24 -3.27 -29.37 -8.76
N ASP A 25 -4.10 -28.34 -8.68
CA ASP A 25 -3.85 -26.95 -9.07
C ASP A 25 -2.40 -26.47 -8.86
N PRO A 26 -1.66 -26.11 -9.93
CA PRO A 26 -0.41 -25.34 -9.77
C PRO A 26 -0.68 -23.89 -9.29
N ALA A 27 -1.94 -23.57 -8.99
CA ALA A 27 -2.45 -22.25 -8.64
C ALA A 27 -3.16 -22.21 -7.28
N SER A 28 -3.04 -23.25 -6.44
CA SER A 28 -3.48 -23.11 -5.05
C SER A 28 -2.42 -22.29 -4.30
N PHE A 29 -2.48 -20.98 -4.48
CA PHE A 29 -2.09 -20.06 -3.42
C PHE A 29 -2.77 -20.58 -2.15
N SER A 30 -1.99 -21.11 -1.22
CA SER A 30 -2.55 -21.67 -0.02
C SER A 30 -3.08 -20.52 0.83
N GLU A 31 -4.11 -20.76 1.65
CA GLU A 31 -4.59 -19.74 2.60
C GLU A 31 -3.44 -19.25 3.50
N GLN A 32 -2.48 -20.14 3.78
CA GLN A 32 -1.25 -19.83 4.52
C GLN A 32 -0.41 -18.75 3.80
N ASP A 33 -0.33 -18.80 2.47
CA ASP A 33 0.37 -17.77 1.69
C ASP A 33 -0.37 -16.40 1.75
N LEU A 34 -1.72 -16.39 1.86
CA LEU A 34 -2.50 -15.16 2.07
C LEU A 34 -2.18 -14.56 3.43
N ASP A 35 -2.23 -15.39 4.47
CA ASP A 35 -2.02 -14.98 5.86
C ASP A 35 -0.61 -14.42 6.04
N GLU A 36 0.42 -15.05 5.46
CA GLU A 36 1.79 -14.55 5.51
C GLU A 36 1.94 -13.17 4.84
N ARG A 37 1.28 -12.95 3.69
CA ARG A 37 1.31 -11.65 3.00
C ARG A 37 0.58 -10.57 3.81
N ILE A 38 -0.58 -10.89 4.35
CA ILE A 38 -1.38 -9.97 5.17
C ILE A 38 -0.59 -9.59 6.43
N TRP A 39 0.02 -10.58 7.09
CA TRP A 39 0.84 -10.36 8.28
C TRP A 39 2.01 -9.43 7.99
N LYS A 40 2.77 -9.69 6.91
CA LYS A 40 3.90 -8.86 6.51
C LYS A 40 3.48 -7.41 6.24
N GLN A 41 2.35 -7.22 5.57
CA GLN A 41 1.84 -5.88 5.27
C GLN A 41 1.42 -5.12 6.54
N GLN A 42 0.79 -5.80 7.50
CA GLN A 42 0.45 -5.19 8.79
C GLN A 42 1.69 -4.76 9.59
N GLN A 43 2.73 -5.57 9.61
CA GLN A 43 4.00 -5.23 10.27
C GLN A 43 4.65 -4.00 9.63
N GLU A 44 4.73 -3.96 8.29
CA GLU A 44 5.28 -2.81 7.58
C GLU A 44 4.46 -1.52 7.80
N GLU A 45 3.12 -1.61 7.88
CA GLU A 45 2.27 -0.46 8.21
C GLU A 45 2.47 0.01 9.65
N GLU A 46 2.60 -0.91 10.61
CA GLU A 46 2.82 -0.57 12.00
C GLU A 46 4.17 0.13 12.21
N GLU A 47 5.23 -0.37 11.58
CA GLU A 47 6.55 0.26 11.60
C GLU A 47 6.53 1.66 10.97
N LYS A 48 5.93 1.81 9.78
CA LYS A 48 5.77 3.13 9.14
C LYS A 48 4.97 4.08 10.01
N LYS A 49 3.94 3.59 10.71
CA LYS A 49 3.13 4.39 11.64
C LYS A 49 3.92 4.82 12.87
N ARG A 50 4.77 3.94 13.42
CA ARG A 50 5.68 4.27 14.53
C ARG A 50 6.70 5.33 14.10
N GLN A 51 7.37 5.15 12.97
CA GLN A 51 8.30 6.14 12.42
C GLN A 51 7.63 7.49 12.15
N ARG A 52 6.41 7.52 11.61
CA ARG A 52 5.65 8.77 11.42
C ARG A 52 5.33 9.45 12.74
N ARG A 53 4.97 8.68 13.78
CA ARG A 53 4.71 9.22 15.12
C ARG A 53 5.98 9.78 15.76
N GLU A 54 7.11 9.12 15.62
CA GLU A 54 8.41 9.58 16.12
C GLU A 54 8.86 10.84 15.39
N LYS A 55 8.87 10.84 14.06
CA LYS A 55 9.17 12.03 13.25
C LYS A 55 8.24 13.19 13.57
N LYS A 56 6.96 12.95 13.83
CA LYS A 56 6.02 13.99 14.24
C LYS A 56 6.32 14.52 15.65
N LYS A 57 6.72 13.65 16.58
CA LYS A 57 7.13 14.05 17.94
C LYS A 57 8.44 14.85 17.91
N GLU A 58 9.42 14.43 17.13
CA GLU A 58 10.69 15.14 16.93
C GLU A 58 10.46 16.50 16.29
N LYS A 59 9.72 16.56 15.16
CA LYS A 59 9.34 17.85 14.54
C LYS A 59 8.62 18.77 15.52
N LYS A 60 7.71 18.24 16.34
CA LYS A 60 7.01 19.05 17.35
C LYS A 60 7.95 19.53 18.46
N LYS A 61 8.92 18.72 18.88
CA LYS A 61 9.94 19.10 19.87
C LYS A 61 10.92 20.14 19.30
N GLU A 62 11.37 19.94 18.07
CA GLU A 62 12.24 20.87 17.35
C GLU A 62 11.54 22.22 17.13
N GLN A 63 10.28 22.20 16.66
CA GLN A 63 9.49 23.41 16.50
C GLN A 63 9.17 24.10 17.84
N ALA A 64 9.01 23.35 18.93
CA ALA A 64 8.86 23.93 20.27
C ALA A 64 10.17 24.46 20.86
N GLY A 65 11.33 23.95 20.44
CA GLY A 65 12.65 24.45 20.83
C GLY A 65 13.14 25.61 19.97
N GLN A 66 12.66 25.75 18.73
CA GLN A 66 12.93 26.89 17.84
C GLN A 66 11.94 28.04 18.05
N ASN A 67 10.74 27.78 18.55
CA ASN A 67 9.80 28.80 19.01
C ASN A 67 10.15 29.28 20.43
N GLU A 68 11.35 29.83 20.60
CA GLU A 68 11.46 31.01 21.47
C GLU A 68 10.62 32.10 20.76
N PRO A 69 9.65 32.73 21.44
CA PRO A 69 8.59 33.49 20.79
C PRO A 69 9.10 34.85 20.28
N GLU A 70 9.90 34.84 19.23
CA GLU A 70 10.12 36.04 18.42
C GLU A 70 9.04 36.06 17.34
N ASP A 71 8.03 36.89 17.60
CA ASP A 71 7.02 37.41 16.70
C ASP A 71 7.21 37.04 15.21
N ILE A 72 6.65 35.90 14.78
CA ILE A 72 6.58 35.57 13.37
C ILE A 72 5.61 36.56 12.73
N ASP A 73 6.18 37.50 11.98
CA ASP A 73 5.50 38.60 11.29
C ASP A 73 4.29 38.06 10.48
N PRO A 74 3.08 38.64 10.63
CA PRO A 74 1.88 38.20 9.93
C PRO A 74 2.05 38.04 8.41
N ASP A 75 2.88 38.88 7.80
CA ASP A 75 3.18 38.81 6.36
C ASP A 75 4.05 37.60 6.01
N VAL A 76 5.00 37.23 6.87
CA VAL A 76 5.82 36.02 6.71
C VAL A 76 4.97 34.76 6.92
N ALA A 77 4.06 34.78 7.90
CA ALA A 77 3.11 33.69 8.12
C ALA A 77 2.13 33.50 6.94
N ALA A 78 1.73 34.59 6.29
CA ALA A 78 0.94 34.56 5.07
C ALA A 78 1.73 34.00 3.88
N MET A 79 2.99 34.41 3.70
CA MET A 79 3.88 33.86 2.67
C MET A 79 4.19 32.37 2.86
N MET A 80 4.26 31.90 4.11
CA MET A 80 4.49 30.49 4.44
C MET A 80 3.22 29.62 4.39
N GLY A 81 2.08 30.20 3.98
CA GLY A 81 0.80 29.50 3.80
C GLY A 81 -0.01 29.30 5.09
N PHE A 82 0.43 29.85 6.23
CA PHE A 82 -0.29 29.81 7.51
C PHE A 82 -1.40 30.87 7.58
N GLY A 83 -1.34 31.91 6.74
CA GLY A 83 -2.38 32.97 6.65
C GLY A 83 -3.64 32.59 5.85
N GLY A 84 -3.77 31.35 5.36
CA GLY A 84 -4.80 30.94 4.40
C GLY A 84 -6.10 30.37 5.00
N PHE A 85 -6.24 30.29 6.33
CA PHE A 85 -7.42 29.71 6.99
C PHE A 85 -8.16 30.76 7.83
N GLY A 86 -9.13 31.46 7.23
CA GLY A 86 -10.22 32.09 7.99
C GLY A 86 -10.39 33.62 7.96
N THR A 87 -9.67 34.41 7.17
CA THR A 87 -9.95 35.87 7.04
C THR A 87 -11.02 36.16 5.99
N SER A 88 -12.17 35.52 6.10
CA SER A 88 -13.39 35.88 5.38
C SER A 88 -14.55 36.09 6.34
N SER A 89 -14.46 37.13 7.15
CA SER A 89 -15.64 37.77 7.76
C SER A 89 -15.50 39.28 7.61
N LYS A 90 -16.00 39.78 6.48
CA LYS A 90 -16.25 41.20 6.26
C LYS A 90 -17.72 41.45 6.62
N LYS A 91 -17.96 41.88 7.86
CA LYS A 91 -19.07 42.76 8.29
C LYS A 91 -18.88 43.14 9.75
#